data_AF-A0A2N1UR21-F1
#
_entry.id   AF-A0A2N1UR21-F1
#
_cell.length_a   1.000
_cell.length_b   1.000
_cell.length_c   1.000
_cell.angle_alpha   90.00
_cell.angle_beta   90.00
_cell.angle_gamma   90.00
#
_symmetry.space_group_name_H-M   'P 1'
#
loop_
_entity.id
_entity.type
_entity.pdbx_description
1 polymer ?
#
loop_
_entity_poly.entity_id
_entity_poly.type
_entity_poly.pdbx_seq_one_letter_code
_entity_poly.pdbx_strand_id
1 'polypeptide(L)'
;DSYLQAAAQDPDKYGIKANLSVAIVLGQQKEYDKAAKVLEMVIKEHSDYPDLYLVYKILGKVRTDQKQPAAAADAFDQYLRIVPADKLKDGDRTELEKQIAALRKQAGN
;
A
#
# COMPACT_ATOMS: atom_id res chain seq x y z
N ASP A 1 8.02 -14.27 -11.51
CA ASP A 1 9.20 -14.58 -10.67
C ASP A 1 10.47 -13.81 -11.06
N SER A 2 10.78 -13.60 -12.34
CA SER A 2 11.98 -12.87 -12.79
C SER A 2 12.04 -11.39 -12.38
N TYR A 3 10.92 -10.67 -12.37
CA TYR A 3 10.89 -9.25 -11.97
C TYR A 3 11.15 -9.05 -10.47
N LEU A 4 10.60 -9.93 -9.62
CA LEU A 4 10.79 -9.86 -8.16
C LEU A 4 12.25 -10.14 -7.79
N GLN A 5 12.89 -11.10 -8.45
CA GLN A 5 14.31 -11.37 -8.26
C GLN A 5 15.19 -10.20 -8.75
N ALA A 6 14.85 -9.60 -9.89
CA ALA A 6 15.59 -8.46 -10.41
C ALA A 6 15.47 -7.21 -9.52
N ALA A 7 14.27 -6.93 -9.00
CA ALA A 7 14.03 -5.83 -8.07
C ALA A 7 14.80 -5.98 -6.75
N ALA A 8 14.92 -7.21 -6.24
CA ALA A 8 15.66 -7.51 -5.02
C ALA A 8 17.19 -7.40 -5.17
N GLN A 9 17.73 -7.49 -6.40
CA GLN A 9 19.18 -7.43 -6.64
C GLN A 9 19.71 -6.01 -6.78
N ASP A 10 18.84 -5.06 -7.11
CA ASP A 10 19.22 -3.67 -7.29
C ASP A 10 18.02 -2.75 -6.96
N PRO A 11 17.81 -2.47 -5.67
CA PRO A 11 16.67 -1.68 -5.20
C PRO A 11 16.65 -0.26 -5.78
N ASP A 12 17.83 0.30 -6.09
CA ASP A 12 18.00 1.60 -6.72
C ASP A 12 17.70 1.58 -8.23
N LYS A 13 17.98 0.47 -8.93
CA LYS A 13 17.76 0.33 -10.39
C LYS A 13 16.30 0.26 -10.80
N TYR A 14 15.42 -0.28 -9.95
CA TYR A 14 13.99 -0.29 -10.23
C TYR A 14 13.25 0.79 -9.43
N GLY A 15 13.74 1.17 -8.25
CA GLY A 15 13.19 2.26 -7.46
C GLY A 15 11.77 1.96 -6.96
N ILE A 16 11.42 2.55 -5.81
CA ILE A 16 10.10 2.37 -5.19
C ILE A 16 8.97 2.74 -6.15
N LYS A 17 9.18 3.73 -7.02
CA LYS A 17 8.20 4.15 -8.04
C LYS A 17 7.90 3.06 -9.08
N ALA A 18 8.87 2.27 -9.55
CA ALA A 18 8.56 1.18 -10.49
C ALA A 18 7.86 0.03 -9.77
N ASN A 19 8.27 -0.30 -8.53
CA ASN A 19 7.60 -1.32 -7.73
C ASN A 19 6.14 -0.94 -7.42
N LEU A 20 5.86 0.33 -7.12
CA LEU A 20 4.49 0.84 -7.00
C LEU A 20 3.71 0.68 -8.31
N SER A 21 4.33 1.02 -9.44
CA SER A 21 3.69 0.89 -10.76
C SER A 21 3.35 -0.57 -11.06
N VAL A 22 4.25 -1.50 -10.75
CA VAL A 22 4.00 -2.94 -10.90
C VAL A 22 2.89 -3.42 -9.98
N ALA A 23 2.88 -3.00 -8.71
CA ALA A 23 1.81 -3.35 -7.78
C ALA A 23 0.44 -2.83 -8.27
N ILE A 24 0.38 -1.63 -8.84
CA ILE A 24 -0.85 -1.07 -9.44
C ILE A 24 -1.31 -1.92 -10.62
N VAL A 25 -0.42 -2.27 -11.55
CA VAL A 25 -0.75 -3.10 -12.71
C VAL A 25 -1.23 -4.49 -12.28
N LEU A 26 -0.56 -5.12 -11.31
CA LEU A 26 -0.98 -6.39 -10.73
C LEU A 26 -2.36 -6.29 -10.08
N GLY A 27 -2.63 -5.19 -9.35
CA GLY A 27 -3.96 -4.91 -8.79
C GLY A 27 -5.04 -4.78 -9.86
N GLN A 28 -4.77 -4.10 -10.97
CA GLN A 28 -5.69 -3.98 -12.11
C GLN A 28 -5.96 -5.34 -12.77
N GLN A 29 -4.95 -6.21 -12.81
CA GLN A 29 -5.06 -7.59 -13.28
C GLN A 29 -5.74 -8.52 -12.26
N LYS A 30 -6.17 -8.00 -11.10
CA LYS A 30 -6.73 -8.75 -9.97
C LYS A 30 -5.76 -9.76 -9.36
N GLU A 31 -4.47 -9.61 -9.62
CA GLU A 31 -3.39 -10.41 -9.03
C GLU A 31 -2.99 -9.84 -7.65
N TYR A 32 -3.98 -9.74 -6.77
CA TYR A 32 -3.85 -9.02 -5.49
C TYR A 32 -2.73 -9.56 -4.60
N ASP A 33 -2.54 -10.88 -4.55
CA ASP A 33 -1.47 -11.50 -3.75
C ASP A 33 -0.08 -11.10 -4.25
N LYS A 34 0.11 -11.03 -5.58
CA LYS A 34 1.39 -10.59 -6.15
C LYS A 34 1.60 -9.09 -5.91
N ALA A 35 0.55 -8.29 -6.08
CA ALA A 35 0.61 -6.86 -5.78
C ALA A 35 1.00 -6.61 -4.33
N ALA A 36 0.37 -7.31 -3.38
CA ALA A 36 0.66 -7.20 -1.96
C ALA A 36 2.11 -7.62 -1.65
N LYS A 37 2.60 -8.73 -2.21
CA LYS A 37 3.99 -9.18 -2.02
C LYS A 37 5.02 -8.15 -2.49
N VAL A 38 4.78 -7.49 -3.62
CA VAL A 38 5.66 -6.41 -4.11
C VAL A 38 5.71 -5.26 -3.10
N LEU A 39 4.55 -4.83 -2.59
CA LEU A 39 4.46 -3.72 -1.65
C LEU A 39 5.09 -4.06 -0.29
N GLU A 40 4.87 -5.28 0.21
CA GLU A 40 5.44 -5.77 1.47
C GLU A 40 6.97 -5.87 1.41
N MET A 41 7.51 -6.31 0.27
CA MET A 41 8.95 -6.31 0.01
C MET A 41 9.51 -4.89 0.04
N VAL A 42 8.86 -3.94 -0.63
CA VAL A 42 9.26 -2.52 -0.58
C VAL A 42 9.26 -1.98 0.85
N ILE A 43 8.23 -2.28 1.64
CA ILE A 43 8.15 -1.84 3.05
C ILE A 43 9.31 -2.40 3.86
N LYS A 44 9.68 -3.66 3.63
CA LYS A 44 10.77 -4.33 4.34
C LYS A 44 12.15 -3.79 3.96
N GLU A 45 12.37 -3.48 2.68
CA GLU A 45 13.69 -3.10 2.16
C GLU A 45 13.94 -1.59 2.23
N HIS A 46 12.89 -0.78 2.32
CA HIS A 46 12.96 0.68 2.26
C HIS A 46 12.14 1.36 3.36
N SER A 47 12.30 0.91 4.60
CA SER A 47 11.52 1.42 5.74
C SER A 47 11.78 2.90 6.06
N ASP A 48 12.86 3.49 5.55
CA ASP A 48 13.29 4.88 5.74
C ASP A 48 12.95 5.80 4.56
N TYR A 49 12.30 5.29 3.52
CA TYR A 49 12.01 6.07 2.34
C TYR A 49 10.99 7.20 2.61
N PRO A 50 11.26 8.45 2.18
CA PRO A 50 10.37 9.58 2.45
C PRO A 50 8.93 9.41 1.96
N ASP A 51 8.73 8.75 0.81
CA ASP A 51 7.39 8.53 0.25
C ASP A 51 6.82 7.13 0.56
N LEU A 52 7.34 6.45 1.60
CA LEU A 52 6.86 5.12 2.02
C LEU A 52 5.36 5.11 2.33
N TYR A 53 4.80 6.25 2.73
CA TYR A 53 3.36 6.43 2.92
C TYR A 53 2.55 6.03 1.65
N LEU A 54 3.06 6.27 0.44
CA LEU A 54 2.38 5.88 -0.80
C LEU A 54 2.24 4.36 -0.94
N VAL A 55 3.21 3.60 -0.42
CA VAL A 55 3.21 2.14 -0.44
C VAL A 55 2.08 1.62 0.45
N TYR A 56 1.93 2.15 1.66
CA TYR A 56 0.82 1.82 2.55
C TYR A 56 -0.54 2.19 1.97
N LYS A 57 -0.64 3.35 1.30
CA LYS A 57 -1.88 3.76 0.62
C LYS A 57 -2.28 2.78 -0.48
N ILE A 58 -1.33 2.33 -1.31
CA ILE A 58 -1.59 1.38 -2.38
C ILE A 58 -1.90 -0.01 -1.81
N LEU A 59 -1.20 -0.43 -0.75
CA LEU A 59 -1.48 -1.68 -0.06
C LEU A 59 -2.90 -1.71 0.50
N GLY A 60 -3.37 -0.64 1.14
CA GLY A 60 -4.75 -0.53 1.63
C GLY A 60 -5.78 -0.68 0.50
N LYS A 61 -5.53 -0.09 -0.67
CA LYS A 61 -6.38 -0.26 -1.86
C LYS A 61 -6.39 -1.70 -2.36
N VAL A 62 -5.21 -2.31 -2.54
CA VAL A 62 -5.09 -3.71 -2.98
C VAL A 62 -5.83 -4.65 -2.02
N ARG A 63 -5.66 -4.46 -0.71
CA ARG A 63 -6.34 -5.28 0.31
C ARG A 63 -7.86 -5.04 0.33
N THR A 64 -8.31 -3.82 0.04
CA THR A 64 -9.73 -3.50 -0.14
C THR A 64 -10.31 -4.28 -1.33
N ASP A 65 -9.64 -4.22 -2.48
CA ASP A 65 -10.07 -4.93 -3.69
C ASP A 65 -10.02 -6.46 -3.52
N GLN A 66 -9.07 -6.95 -2.71
CA GLN A 66 -8.96 -8.34 -2.30
C GLN A 66 -10.04 -8.79 -1.30
N LYS A 67 -10.93 -7.89 -0.87
CA LYS A 67 -11.96 -8.14 0.16
C LYS A 67 -11.36 -8.59 1.51
N GLN A 68 -10.22 -8.01 1.88
CA GLN A 68 -9.56 -8.21 3.18
C GLN A 68 -9.70 -6.94 4.01
N PRO A 69 -10.89 -6.67 4.58
CA PRO A 69 -11.19 -5.38 5.19
C PRO A 69 -10.32 -5.05 6.42
N ALA A 70 -9.95 -6.05 7.23
CA ALA A 70 -9.04 -5.85 8.36
C ALA A 70 -7.65 -5.38 7.89
N ALA A 71 -7.03 -6.11 6.97
CA ALA A 71 -5.71 -5.77 6.42
C ALA A 71 -5.72 -4.43 5.66
N ALA A 72 -6.84 -4.10 4.99
CA ALA A 72 -7.01 -2.81 4.34
C ALA A 72 -7.03 -1.66 5.34
N ALA A 73 -7.77 -1.81 6.44
CA ALA A 73 -7.81 -0.82 7.52
C ALA A 73 -6.42 -0.58 8.11
N ASP A 74 -5.70 -1.66 8.46
CA ASP A 74 -4.36 -1.58 9.03
C ASP A 74 -3.37 -0.83 8.11
N ALA A 75 -3.42 -1.10 6.81
CA ALA A 75 -2.56 -0.41 5.84
C ALA A 75 -2.90 1.07 5.72
N PHE A 76 -4.19 1.45 5.75
CA PHE A 76 -4.59 2.85 5.73
C PHE A 76 -4.25 3.59 7.04
N ASP A 77 -4.32 2.92 8.19
CA ASP A 77 -3.82 3.48 9.46
C ASP A 77 -2.33 3.80 9.39
N GLN A 78 -1.53 2.88 8.83
CA GLN A 78 -0.10 3.12 8.63
C GLN A 78 0.13 4.32 7.71
N TYR A 79 -0.62 4.44 6.61
CA TYR A 79 -0.56 5.64 5.76
C TYR A 79 -0.85 6.92 6.55
N LEU A 80 -1.93 6.98 7.32
CA LEU A 80 -2.29 8.16 8.11
C LEU A 80 -1.25 8.50 9.17
N ARG A 81 -0.56 7.49 9.71
CA ARG A 81 0.47 7.65 10.73
C ARG A 81 1.74 8.31 10.19
N ILE A 82 2.14 7.97 8.97
CA ILE A 82 3.45 8.37 8.42
C ILE A 82 3.37 9.37 7.26
N VAL A 83 2.17 9.66 6.74
CA VAL A 83 2.00 10.67 5.69
C VAL A 83 2.36 12.06 6.24
N PRO A 84 3.21 12.83 5.53
CA PRO A 84 3.51 14.20 5.92
C PRO A 84 2.26 15.09 5.92
N ALA A 85 2.18 16.02 6.87
CA ALA A 85 1.00 16.88 7.03
C ALA A 85 0.72 17.75 5.78
N ASP A 86 1.75 18.16 5.05
CA ASP A 86 1.59 18.92 3.79
C ASP A 86 1.02 18.08 2.64
N LYS A 87 1.09 16.74 2.74
CA LYS A 87 0.57 15.79 1.74
C LYS A 87 -0.84 15.30 2.05
N LEU A 88 -1.35 15.52 3.26
CA LEU A 88 -2.66 15.07 3.68
C LEU A 88 -3.59 16.26 3.89
N LYS A 89 -4.55 16.45 2.99
CA LYS A 89 -5.59 17.47 3.15
C LYS A 89 -6.60 17.03 4.21
N ASP A 90 -7.13 17.97 4.99
CA ASP A 90 -8.09 17.65 6.07
C ASP A 90 -9.33 16.87 5.58
N GLY A 91 -9.82 17.20 4.38
CA GLY A 91 -10.91 16.47 3.73
C GLY A 91 -10.52 15.02 3.40
N ASP A 92 -9.31 14.81 2.87
CA ASP A 92 -8.79 13.48 2.54
C ASP A 92 -8.57 12.64 3.81
N ARG A 93 -8.09 13.26 4.90
CA ARG A 93 -7.95 12.61 6.21
C ARG A 93 -9.31 12.13 6.70
N THR A 94 -10.29 13.03 6.79
CA THR A 94 -11.62 12.73 7.32
C THR A 94 -12.29 11.62 6.53
N GLU A 95 -12.19 11.65 5.20
CA GLU A 95 -12.76 10.59 4.35
C GLU A 95 -12.07 9.25 4.57
N LEU A 96 -10.74 9.25 4.68
CA LEU A 96 -10.00 8.01 4.91
C LEU A 96 -10.28 7.43 6.30
N GLU A 97 -10.45 8.25 7.33
CA GLU A 97 -10.85 7.80 8.67
C GLU A 97 -12.24 7.15 8.67
N LYS A 98 -13.20 7.71 7.93
CA LYS A 98 -14.51 7.08 7.72
C LYS A 98 -14.39 5.76 6.99
N GLN A 99 -13.54 5.70 5.96
CA GLN A 99 -13.29 4.46 5.22
C GLN A 99 -12.68 3.38 6.14
N ILE A 100 -11.69 3.73 6.96
CA ILE A 100 -11.08 2.82 7.94
C ILE A 100 -12.14 2.30 8.92
N ALA A 101 -12.99 3.18 9.45
CA ALA A 101 -14.08 2.78 10.35
C ALA A 101 -15.06 1.82 9.68
N ALA A 102 -15.42 2.07 8.42
CA ALA A 102 -16.29 1.19 7.64
C ALA A 102 -15.65 -0.19 7.39
N LEU A 103 -14.36 -0.23 7.04
CA LEU A 103 -13.60 -1.46 6.85
C LEU A 103 -13.51 -2.28 8.15
N ARG A 104 -13.22 -1.64 9.28
CA ARG A 104 -13.20 -2.32 10.58
C ARG A 104 -14.56 -2.91 10.96
N LYS A 105 -15.64 -2.18 10.70
CA LYS A 105 -17.00 -2.70 10.88
C LYS A 105 -17.28 -3.90 9.98
N GLN A 106 -16.84 -3.86 8.73
CA GLN A 106 -16.99 -4.97 7.79
C GLN A 106 -16.19 -6.21 8.23
N ALA A 107 -15.03 -6.03 8.87
CA ALA A 107 -14.21 -7.14 9.36
C ALA A 107 -14.75 -7.85 10.61
N GLY A 108 -15.60 -7.17 11.39
CA GLY A 108 -16.21 -7.71 12.62
C GLY A 108 -17.63 -8.27 12.45
N ASN A 109 -18.21 -8.16 11.25
CA ASN A 109 -19.47 -8.81 10.87
C ASN A 109 -19.20 -10.18 10.25
#